data_AF-A0A7K6WPU7-F1
#
_entry.id   AF-A0A7K6WPU7-F1
#
_cell.length_a   1.000
_cell.length_b   1.000
_cell.length_c   1.000
_cell.angle_alpha   90.00
_cell.angle_beta   90.00
_cell.angle_gamma   90.00
#
_symmetry.space_group_name_H-M   'P 1'
#
loop_
_entity.id
_entity.type
_entity.pdbx_description
1 polymer ?
#
loop_
_entity_poly.entity_id
_entity_poly.type
_entity_poly.pdbx_seq_one_letter_code
_entity_poly.pdbx_strand_id
1 'polypeptide(L)'
;QTDCFNYVRFLQSYNSSHLYACGTYAFQPKCTYIELSGFTLDQAAFEDGKGKCPYDPTKGHTGLIVGRWHCRTRAGVGELPTVPPSPSLNPCLADGELYSATFNNFLGTEPVILRNLGPHYSMKTEYLTSWLNGTVGGTWWGTARTPPCPGTALPLPFCLPAPCFSAEPHFVASAYVQESAASSTGDDDKVYFFFSERAVEYDCYAEQVVARVARVCKGDVGGARTLQKKWTTFLKARLVCSAPEQQLHFNRLQAVFTLPGTDWQDTAFFGVFQARWGDVDVSAICRYHILEVKAAFEGPYKEYREQAQKWGRYSDEVPSPRPGA
;
A
#
# COMPACT_ATOMS: atom_id res chain seq x y z
N GLN A 1 26.93 -9.79 -6.33
CA GLN A 1 26.59 -11.20 -6.11
C GLN A 1 26.02 -11.35 -4.69
N THR A 2 24.88 -10.72 -4.42
CA THR A 2 24.27 -10.61 -3.07
C THR A 2 22.78 -10.94 -3.06
N ASP A 3 22.18 -11.31 -4.20
CA ASP A 3 20.72 -11.21 -4.32
C ASP A 3 20.01 -12.58 -4.17
N CYS A 4 20.76 -13.69 -4.22
CA CYS A 4 20.24 -15.04 -4.08
C CYS A 4 20.14 -15.52 -2.61
N PHE A 5 19.84 -14.62 -1.68
CA PHE A 5 19.58 -14.97 -0.28
C PHE A 5 18.10 -14.86 0.06
N ASN A 6 17.72 -15.47 1.18
CA ASN A 6 16.40 -15.23 1.77
C ASN A 6 16.46 -14.01 2.70
N TYR A 7 15.95 -12.88 2.23
CA TYR A 7 15.77 -11.69 3.05
C TYR A 7 14.37 -11.74 3.66
N VAL A 8 14.27 -11.86 4.99
CA VAL A 8 12.99 -11.78 5.70
C VAL A 8 12.46 -10.36 5.58
N ARG A 9 11.24 -10.20 5.05
CA ARG A 9 10.59 -8.90 4.79
C ARG A 9 9.33 -8.68 5.60
N PHE A 10 8.73 -9.75 6.08
CA PHE A 10 7.55 -9.72 6.93
C PHE A 10 7.74 -10.65 8.12
N LEU A 11 7.45 -10.16 9.31
CA LEU A 11 7.46 -10.93 10.54
C LEU A 11 6.44 -10.33 11.51
N GLN A 12 5.40 -11.08 11.88
CA GLN A 12 4.41 -10.64 12.84
C GLN A 12 3.82 -11.83 13.61
N SER A 13 3.32 -11.59 14.83
CA SER A 13 2.55 -12.58 15.59
C SER A 13 1.29 -12.99 14.81
N TYR A 14 1.13 -14.28 14.55
CA TYR A 14 -0.08 -14.82 13.93
C TYR A 14 -1.09 -15.24 14.98
N ASN A 15 -0.65 -16.05 15.94
CA ASN A 15 -1.43 -16.47 17.10
C ASN A 15 -0.54 -16.46 18.35
N SER A 16 -1.05 -16.94 19.49
CA SER A 16 -0.27 -17.00 20.75
C SER A 16 0.92 -17.97 20.73
N SER A 17 0.98 -18.89 19.77
CA SER A 17 2.02 -19.91 19.65
C SER A 17 2.89 -19.80 18.39
N HIS A 18 2.51 -18.97 17.41
CA HIS A 18 3.16 -18.90 16.10
C HIS A 18 3.37 -17.46 15.64
N LEU A 19 4.54 -17.21 15.04
CA LEU A 19 4.81 -16.06 14.20
C LEU A 19 4.54 -16.42 12.74
N TYR A 20 4.05 -15.47 11.95
CA TYR A 20 4.04 -15.57 10.49
C TYR A 20 5.23 -14.82 9.92
N ALA A 21 6.01 -15.48 9.07
CA ALA A 21 7.19 -14.91 8.45
C ALA A 21 7.13 -15.08 6.92
N CYS A 22 7.54 -14.05 6.18
CA CYS A 22 7.76 -14.14 4.74
C CYS A 22 9.12 -13.55 4.36
N GLY A 23 9.75 -14.15 3.37
CA GLY A 23 11.01 -13.66 2.83
C GLY A 23 11.14 -13.86 1.32
N THR A 24 12.12 -13.18 0.72
CA THR A 24 12.35 -13.17 -0.73
C THR A 24 12.74 -14.53 -1.29
N TYR A 25 13.35 -15.38 -0.45
CA TYR A 25 13.80 -16.73 -0.76
C TYR A 25 14.44 -16.85 -2.17
N ALA A 26 15.50 -16.05 -2.38
CA ALA A 26 16.22 -15.96 -3.66
C ALA A 26 15.32 -15.66 -4.88
N PHE A 27 14.52 -14.58 -4.79
CA PHE A 27 13.53 -14.19 -5.79
C PHE A 27 12.44 -15.25 -6.05
N GLN A 28 12.09 -16.03 -5.04
CA GLN A 28 10.93 -16.91 -5.07
C GLN A 28 10.20 -16.82 -3.73
N PRO A 29 9.50 -15.72 -3.45
CA PRO A 29 9.04 -15.40 -2.10
C PRO A 29 8.23 -16.54 -1.47
N LYS A 30 8.58 -16.87 -0.22
CA LYS A 30 7.94 -17.92 0.58
C LYS A 30 7.52 -17.38 1.92
N CYS A 31 6.44 -17.95 2.46
CA CYS A 31 5.97 -17.68 3.80
C CYS A 31 5.87 -18.97 4.63
N THR A 32 5.98 -18.85 5.95
CA THR A 32 5.89 -19.98 6.88
C THR A 32 5.41 -19.51 8.26
N TYR A 33 5.08 -20.47 9.11
CA TYR A 33 4.76 -20.25 10.52
C TYR A 33 5.94 -20.73 11.36
N ILE A 34 6.36 -19.91 12.32
CA ILE A 34 7.44 -20.22 13.27
C ILE A 34 6.80 -20.46 14.62
N GLU A 35 6.92 -21.67 15.14
CA GLU A 35 6.43 -22.02 16.47
C GLU A 35 7.30 -21.38 17.55
N LEU A 36 6.67 -20.66 18.49
CA LEU A 36 7.37 -19.88 19.53
C LEU A 36 7.96 -20.74 20.64
N SER A 37 7.38 -21.90 20.93
CA SER A 37 7.79 -22.77 22.05
C SER A 37 9.19 -23.37 21.82
N GLY A 38 9.44 -23.89 20.62
CA GLY A 38 10.69 -24.52 20.20
C GLY A 38 11.51 -23.70 19.20
N PHE A 39 10.99 -22.56 18.74
CA PHE A 39 11.57 -21.75 17.66
C PHE A 39 11.85 -22.57 16.39
N THR A 40 10.90 -23.44 16.05
CA THR A 40 10.97 -24.36 14.92
C THR A 40 10.05 -23.91 13.79
N LEU A 41 10.44 -24.23 12.55
CA LEU A 41 9.64 -24.01 11.35
C LEU A 41 9.58 -25.30 10.54
N ASP A 42 8.43 -25.57 9.94
CA ASP A 42 8.25 -26.70 9.02
C ASP A 42 8.57 -26.26 7.58
N GLN A 43 9.68 -26.77 7.06
CA GLN A 43 10.14 -26.48 5.69
C GLN A 43 9.22 -27.10 4.62
N ALA A 44 8.53 -28.19 4.94
CA ALA A 44 7.58 -28.82 4.02
C ALA A 44 6.28 -28.01 3.88
N ALA A 45 5.97 -27.18 4.86
CA ALA A 45 4.75 -26.38 4.94
C ALA A 45 4.91 -24.93 4.41
N PHE A 46 5.89 -24.67 3.54
CA PHE A 46 6.09 -23.33 2.97
C PHE A 46 4.94 -22.94 2.03
N GLU A 47 4.29 -21.83 2.36
CA GLU A 47 3.26 -21.21 1.54
C GLU A 47 3.88 -20.35 0.43
N ASP A 48 3.11 -20.14 -0.64
CA ASP A 48 3.45 -19.15 -1.65
C ASP A 48 3.43 -17.73 -1.05
N GLY A 49 4.52 -16.99 -1.26
CA GLY A 49 4.72 -15.63 -0.79
C GLY A 49 4.41 -14.56 -1.83
N LYS A 50 3.95 -14.95 -3.03
CA LYS A 50 3.63 -14.02 -4.11
C LYS A 50 2.60 -12.99 -3.66
N GLY A 51 2.94 -11.71 -3.82
CA GLY A 51 2.11 -10.59 -3.41
C GLY A 51 2.01 -10.37 -1.89
N LYS A 52 2.57 -11.27 -1.07
CA LYS A 52 2.73 -11.10 0.40
C LYS A 52 4.10 -10.52 0.73
N CYS A 53 5.12 -10.84 -0.07
CA CYS A 53 6.51 -10.42 0.07
C CYS A 53 7.09 -10.10 -1.31
N PRO A 54 7.99 -9.10 -1.45
CA PRO A 54 8.64 -8.81 -2.72
C PRO A 54 9.58 -9.94 -3.13
N TYR A 55 9.84 -10.02 -4.43
CA TYR A 55 10.86 -10.88 -5.03
C TYR A 55 12.26 -10.31 -4.80
N ASP A 56 12.42 -9.01 -5.06
CA ASP A 56 13.68 -8.27 -4.93
C ASP A 56 13.77 -7.61 -3.54
N PRO A 57 14.89 -7.80 -2.81
CA PRO A 57 15.12 -7.20 -1.50
C PRO A 57 15.11 -5.66 -1.47
N THR A 58 15.29 -4.99 -2.61
CA THR A 58 15.34 -3.53 -2.70
C THR A 58 13.98 -2.89 -2.94
N LYS A 59 12.95 -3.69 -3.25
CA LYS A 59 11.60 -3.20 -3.53
C LYS A 59 10.86 -2.86 -2.23
N GLY A 60 10.13 -1.74 -2.25
CA GLY A 60 9.30 -1.30 -1.14
C GLY A 60 8.22 -2.33 -0.81
N HIS A 61 7.97 -2.53 0.49
CA HIS A 61 7.02 -3.49 1.00
C HIS A 61 6.47 -3.01 2.33
N THR A 62 5.17 -3.24 2.54
CA THR A 62 4.55 -3.15 3.86
C THR A 62 3.48 -4.21 4.01
N GLY A 63 3.20 -4.61 5.24
CA GLY A 63 2.06 -5.45 5.54
C GLY A 63 1.73 -5.46 7.02
N LEU A 64 0.54 -5.94 7.33
CA LEU A 64 0.08 -6.21 8.68
C LEU A 64 -0.99 -7.30 8.66
N ILE A 65 -1.02 -8.11 9.71
CA ILE A 65 -2.09 -9.06 10.00
C ILE A 65 -3.13 -8.34 10.86
N VAL A 66 -4.35 -8.25 10.35
CA VAL A 66 -5.52 -7.82 11.11
C VAL A 66 -6.29 -9.05 11.53
N GLY A 67 -6.46 -9.25 12.83
CA GLY A 67 -7.32 -10.28 13.37
C GLY A 67 -7.99 -9.81 14.64
N ARG A 68 -9.10 -10.46 15.02
CA ARG A 68 -9.63 -10.33 16.38
C ARG A 68 -8.92 -11.34 17.27
N TRP A 69 -8.23 -10.85 18.29
CA TRP A 69 -7.70 -11.70 19.36
C TRP A 69 -8.85 -12.10 20.28
N HIS A 70 -9.33 -13.33 20.14
CA HIS A 70 -10.31 -13.89 21.07
C HIS A 70 -9.59 -14.41 22.31
N CYS A 71 -9.32 -13.52 23.26
CA CYS A 71 -8.74 -13.89 24.54
C CYS A 71 -9.85 -14.33 25.51
N ARG A 72 -9.77 -15.56 26.02
CA ARG A 72 -10.68 -16.04 27.07
C ARG A 72 -10.22 -15.45 28.41
N THR A 73 -10.90 -14.44 28.96
CA THR A 73 -10.59 -13.93 30.32
C THR A 73 -11.44 -14.63 31.38
N ARG A 74 -11.01 -14.62 32.65
CA ARG A 74 -11.80 -15.15 33.80
C ARG A 74 -13.17 -14.47 33.96
N ALA A 75 -13.39 -13.31 33.35
CA ALA A 75 -14.63 -12.54 33.41
C ALA A 75 -15.53 -12.68 32.15
N GLY A 76 -15.14 -13.51 31.16
CA GLY A 76 -15.82 -13.63 29.87
C GLY A 76 -14.88 -13.42 28.67
N VAL A 77 -15.42 -13.44 27.45
CA VAL A 77 -14.68 -13.06 26.23
C VAL A 77 -14.57 -11.54 26.20
N GLY A 78 -13.35 -10.99 26.25
CA GLY A 78 -13.10 -9.55 26.20
C GLY A 78 -12.17 -9.20 25.03
N GLU A 79 -12.49 -8.12 24.32
CA GLU A 79 -11.72 -7.59 23.18
C GLU A 79 -10.53 -6.75 23.68
N LEU A 80 -9.33 -6.96 23.13
CA LEU A 80 -8.15 -6.11 23.40
C LEU A 80 -7.61 -5.48 22.12
N PRO A 81 -7.20 -4.19 22.15
CA PRO A 81 -6.47 -3.57 21.05
C PRO A 81 -5.00 -4.01 21.04
N THR A 82 -4.56 -4.47 19.85
CA THR A 82 -3.23 -4.50 19.19
C THR A 82 -1.89 -4.53 19.96
N VAL A 83 -1.84 -4.66 21.28
CA VAL A 83 -0.62 -4.99 22.02
C VAL A 83 -0.61 -6.50 22.26
N PRO A 84 0.49 -7.23 21.96
CA PRO A 84 0.57 -8.63 22.33
C PRO A 84 0.43 -8.74 23.86
N PRO A 85 -0.56 -9.47 24.39
CA PRO A 85 -0.61 -9.71 25.82
C PRO A 85 0.67 -10.45 26.23
N SER A 86 1.19 -10.11 27.40
CA SER A 86 2.26 -10.87 28.05
C SER A 86 1.94 -12.38 27.99
N PRO A 87 2.91 -13.25 27.66
CA PRO A 87 2.68 -14.67 27.30
C PRO A 87 2.14 -15.55 28.44
N SER A 88 1.80 -14.98 29.59
CA SER A 88 1.53 -15.73 30.82
C SER A 88 0.05 -16.01 31.12
N LEU A 89 -0.94 -15.40 30.46
CA LEU A 89 -2.34 -15.72 30.76
C LEU A 89 -3.29 -15.61 29.56
N ASN A 90 -3.75 -16.79 29.11
CA ASN A 90 -4.88 -17.10 28.21
C ASN A 90 -4.52 -17.29 26.72
N PRO A 91 -4.94 -18.41 26.08
CA PRO A 91 -4.78 -18.61 24.64
C PRO A 91 -5.73 -17.66 23.92
N CYS A 92 -5.17 -16.64 23.26
CA CYS A 92 -5.91 -15.81 22.33
C CYS A 92 -5.90 -16.49 20.96
N LEU A 93 -7.08 -16.82 20.43
CA LEU A 93 -7.24 -17.35 19.07
C LEU A 93 -7.37 -16.17 18.10
N ALA A 94 -6.62 -16.19 17.00
CA ALA A 94 -6.64 -15.15 15.99
C ALA A 94 -7.13 -15.70 14.65
N ASP A 95 -8.23 -15.14 14.14
CA ASP A 95 -8.60 -15.25 12.72
C ASP A 95 -7.93 -14.09 11.99
N GLY A 96 -6.63 -14.26 11.68
CA GLY A 96 -5.79 -13.22 11.10
C GLY A 96 -5.89 -13.16 9.57
N GLU A 97 -6.22 -11.99 9.04
CA GLU A 97 -6.12 -11.65 7.63
C GLU A 97 -4.86 -10.82 7.38
N LEU A 98 -4.01 -11.25 6.45
CA LEU A 98 -2.81 -10.51 6.05
C LEU A 98 -3.16 -9.49 4.97
N TYR A 99 -2.93 -8.24 5.28
CA TYR A 99 -2.94 -7.13 4.34
C TYR A 99 -1.51 -6.79 3.98
N SER A 100 -1.19 -6.72 2.69
CA SER A 100 0.17 -6.51 2.20
C SER A 100 0.16 -5.62 0.97
N ALA A 101 1.21 -4.82 0.80
CA ALA A 101 1.42 -3.99 -0.36
C ALA A 101 2.86 -4.15 -0.84
N THR A 102 3.00 -4.68 -2.05
CA THR A 102 4.29 -5.07 -2.65
C THR A 102 4.12 -5.29 -4.15
N PHE A 103 5.02 -6.05 -4.78
CA PHE A 103 5.00 -6.38 -6.18
C PHE A 103 4.67 -7.85 -6.42
N ASN A 104 3.82 -8.10 -7.41
CA ASN A 104 3.28 -9.41 -7.72
C ASN A 104 4.15 -10.22 -8.69
N ASN A 105 5.17 -9.62 -9.29
CA ASN A 105 6.02 -10.28 -10.27
C ASN A 105 7.52 -10.12 -9.97
N PHE A 106 8.33 -10.96 -10.61
CA PHE A 106 9.78 -10.99 -10.44
C PHE A 106 10.44 -9.66 -10.80
N LEU A 107 9.94 -8.98 -11.84
CA LEU A 107 10.51 -7.70 -12.31
C LEU A 107 10.22 -6.53 -11.38
N GLY A 108 9.28 -6.68 -10.44
CA GLY A 108 8.85 -5.61 -9.55
C GLY A 108 8.06 -4.51 -10.26
N THR A 109 7.36 -4.84 -11.34
CA THR A 109 6.62 -3.88 -12.18
C THR A 109 5.10 -3.92 -11.99
N GLU A 110 4.59 -4.96 -11.30
CA GLU A 110 3.18 -5.14 -10.98
C GLU A 110 2.91 -4.82 -9.50
N PRO A 111 2.74 -3.55 -9.11
CA PRO A 111 2.40 -3.20 -7.75
C PRO A 111 0.99 -3.72 -7.40
N VAL A 112 0.83 -4.20 -6.18
CA VAL A 112 -0.42 -4.77 -5.69
C VAL A 112 -0.62 -4.46 -4.20
N ILE A 113 -1.85 -4.10 -3.84
CA ILE A 113 -2.33 -4.18 -2.45
C ILE A 113 -3.26 -5.39 -2.37
N LEU A 114 -2.90 -6.34 -1.50
CA LEU A 114 -3.46 -7.68 -1.43
C LEU A 114 -3.90 -8.00 0.00
N ARG A 115 -5.11 -8.53 0.15
CA ARG A 115 -5.53 -9.25 1.36
C ARG A 115 -5.53 -10.74 1.06
N ASN A 116 -4.84 -11.47 1.93
CA ASN A 116 -4.70 -12.91 1.93
C ASN A 116 -4.92 -13.45 3.35
N LEU A 117 -4.91 -14.77 3.49
CA LEU A 117 -5.25 -15.47 4.74
C LEU A 117 -6.70 -15.17 5.19
N GLY A 118 -7.17 -15.93 6.17
CA GLY A 118 -8.55 -15.82 6.66
C GLY A 118 -9.59 -16.59 5.84
N PRO A 119 -10.88 -16.44 6.17
CA PRO A 119 -11.97 -17.25 5.63
C PRO A 119 -12.46 -16.77 4.26
N HIS A 120 -12.14 -15.53 3.88
CA HIS A 120 -12.54 -14.94 2.62
C HIS A 120 -11.54 -15.24 1.49
N TYR A 121 -11.99 -15.10 0.25
CA TYR A 121 -11.06 -15.17 -0.89
C TYR A 121 -10.09 -14.00 -0.88
N SER A 122 -8.92 -14.23 -1.45
CA SER A 122 -7.91 -13.19 -1.67
C SER A 122 -8.47 -12.03 -2.48
N MET A 123 -8.23 -10.82 -1.99
CA MET A 123 -8.67 -9.55 -2.59
C MET A 123 -7.47 -8.74 -3.04
N LYS A 124 -7.51 -8.17 -4.24
CA LYS A 124 -6.39 -7.38 -4.76
C LYS A 124 -6.80 -6.13 -5.52
N THR A 125 -5.87 -5.18 -5.64
CA THR A 125 -6.02 -4.03 -6.53
C THR A 125 -6.03 -4.43 -8.00
N GLU A 126 -6.61 -3.57 -8.83
CA GLU A 126 -6.56 -3.72 -10.27
C GLU A 126 -5.23 -3.23 -10.87
N TYR A 127 -4.77 -3.84 -11.97
CA TYR A 127 -3.53 -3.49 -12.65
C TYR A 127 -3.71 -2.29 -13.60
N LEU A 128 -4.22 -1.18 -13.05
CA LEU A 128 -4.41 0.09 -13.76
C LEU A 128 -3.59 1.18 -13.09
N THR A 129 -2.99 2.07 -13.88
CA THR A 129 -2.17 3.19 -13.37
C THR A 129 -2.98 4.18 -12.52
N SER A 130 -4.30 4.24 -12.72
CA SER A 130 -5.22 5.01 -11.87
C SER A 130 -5.30 4.46 -10.44
N TRP A 131 -5.10 3.15 -10.24
CA TRP A 131 -5.07 2.51 -8.93
C TRP A 131 -3.69 2.61 -8.29
N LEU A 132 -2.69 2.01 -8.92
CA LEU A 132 -1.28 2.03 -8.52
C LEU A 132 -0.46 2.21 -9.78
N ASN A 133 0.45 3.20 -9.80
CA ASN A 133 1.22 3.50 -11.00
C ASN A 133 2.30 2.44 -11.25
N GLY A 134 1.97 1.37 -11.99
CA GLY A 134 2.92 0.35 -12.44
C GLY A 134 3.24 0.48 -13.92
N THR A 135 4.42 0.00 -14.34
CA THR A 135 4.70 -0.17 -15.77
C THR A 135 3.91 -1.39 -16.25
N VAL A 136 2.82 -1.16 -16.98
CA VAL A 136 2.06 -2.26 -17.59
C VAL A 136 3.01 -2.99 -18.54
N GLY A 137 3.29 -4.26 -18.26
CA GLY A 137 4.01 -5.20 -19.14
C GLY A 137 3.22 -5.53 -20.40
N GLY A 138 2.70 -4.52 -21.09
CA GLY A 138 2.13 -4.64 -22.41
C GLY A 138 3.29 -4.75 -23.40
N THR A 139 3.50 -5.96 -23.90
CA THR A 139 4.19 -6.19 -25.17
C THR A 139 3.64 -5.27 -26.25
N TRP A 140 4.36 -4.19 -26.56
CA TRP A 140 4.21 -3.50 -27.84
C TRP A 140 4.93 -4.32 -28.93
N TRP A 141 4.42 -5.52 -29.24
CA TRP A 141 4.67 -6.15 -30.54
C TRP A 141 3.70 -5.56 -31.55
N GLY A 142 3.85 -4.26 -31.80
CA GLY A 142 3.10 -3.53 -32.82
C GLY A 142 4.08 -2.66 -33.58
N THR A 143 4.77 -3.26 -34.56
CA THR A 143 5.46 -2.63 -35.70
C THR A 143 5.99 -1.20 -35.53
N ALA A 144 6.67 -0.90 -34.42
CA ALA A 144 7.51 0.28 -34.32
C ALA A 144 8.90 -0.10 -34.81
N ARG A 145 9.24 0.35 -36.03
CA ARG A 145 10.61 0.29 -36.55
C ARG A 145 11.55 0.85 -35.49
N THR A 146 12.62 0.11 -35.20
CA THR A 146 13.76 0.56 -34.41
C THR A 146 14.27 1.93 -34.91
N PRO A 147 14.65 2.88 -34.04
CA PRO A 147 15.36 4.06 -34.50
C PRO A 147 16.86 3.74 -34.59
N PRO A 148 17.56 4.17 -35.66
CA PRO A 148 18.99 4.40 -35.60
C PRO A 148 19.25 5.83 -35.10
N CYS A 149 20.32 6.04 -34.34
CA CYS A 149 21.07 7.30 -34.28
C CYS A 149 22.52 6.92 -33.98
N PRO A 150 23.50 7.26 -34.84
CA PRO A 150 23.89 8.66 -35.01
C PRO A 150 24.27 9.10 -36.44
N GLY A 151 24.04 10.37 -36.74
CA GLY A 151 24.73 11.09 -37.82
C GLY A 151 23.90 11.47 -39.03
N THR A 152 23.05 12.49 -38.93
CA THR A 152 22.76 13.41 -40.05
C THR A 152 22.22 14.73 -39.52
N ALA A 153 22.72 15.81 -40.11
CA ALA A 153 22.35 17.19 -39.84
C ALA A 153 21.04 17.55 -40.55
N LEU A 154 20.02 17.98 -39.80
CA LEU A 154 19.06 19.07 -40.07
C LEU A 154 17.85 18.96 -39.11
N PRO A 155 17.13 20.07 -38.81
CA PRO A 155 16.27 20.17 -37.63
C PRO A 155 14.80 19.88 -37.96
N LEU A 156 14.19 18.88 -37.32
CA LEU A 156 12.74 18.84 -37.11
C LEU A 156 12.42 18.18 -35.75
N PRO A 157 11.34 18.62 -35.07
CA PRO A 157 11.01 18.22 -33.71
C PRO A 157 10.41 16.81 -33.71
N PHE A 158 10.26 16.21 -32.52
CA PHE A 158 9.77 14.84 -32.28
C PHE A 158 10.86 13.77 -32.21
N CYS A 159 11.88 14.02 -31.40
CA CYS A 159 12.25 13.00 -30.43
C CYS A 159 11.05 12.87 -29.45
N LEU A 160 10.24 11.82 -29.59
CA LEU A 160 9.36 11.41 -28.48
C LEU A 160 10.30 11.17 -27.28
N PRO A 161 10.08 11.81 -26.12
CA PRO A 161 10.88 11.52 -24.95
C PRO A 161 10.69 10.03 -24.62
N ALA A 162 11.78 9.38 -24.23
CA ALA A 162 11.79 7.99 -23.81
C ALA A 162 10.58 7.68 -22.91
N PRO A 163 9.98 6.47 -23.01
CA PRO A 163 8.97 6.06 -22.05
C PRO A 163 9.51 6.29 -20.64
N CYS A 164 8.70 6.85 -19.75
CA CYS A 164 9.07 7.02 -18.35
C CYS A 164 9.36 5.65 -17.72
N PHE A 165 10.62 5.22 -17.79
CA PHE A 165 11.07 3.95 -17.28
C PHE A 165 11.24 4.09 -15.77
N SER A 166 10.35 3.40 -15.03
CA SER A 166 10.19 3.36 -13.56
C SER A 166 9.23 4.42 -12.98
N ALA A 167 7.94 4.07 -12.99
CA ALA A 167 6.85 4.83 -12.34
C ALA A 167 6.34 4.17 -11.05
N GLU A 168 6.98 3.09 -10.62
CA GLU A 168 6.52 2.15 -9.60
C GLU A 168 6.34 2.79 -8.20
N PRO A 169 5.32 2.39 -7.43
CA PRO A 169 5.13 2.89 -6.08
C PRO A 169 6.16 2.31 -5.12
N HIS A 170 6.71 3.17 -4.27
CA HIS A 170 7.52 2.79 -3.12
C HIS A 170 6.61 2.65 -1.89
N PHE A 171 6.24 1.42 -1.54
CA PHE A 171 5.46 1.12 -0.33
C PHE A 171 6.29 1.30 0.93
N VAL A 172 5.74 2.01 1.91
CA VAL A 172 6.46 2.43 3.12
C VAL A 172 5.87 1.82 4.39
N ALA A 173 4.55 1.94 4.56
CA ALA A 173 3.90 1.55 5.81
C ALA A 173 2.42 1.22 5.61
N SER A 174 1.86 0.48 6.55
CA SER A 174 0.44 0.17 6.64
C SER A 174 -0.05 0.31 8.08
N ALA A 175 -1.29 0.74 8.27
CA ALA A 175 -1.89 0.93 9.59
C ALA A 175 -3.33 0.42 9.61
N TYR A 176 -3.72 -0.20 10.72
CA TYR A 176 -5.11 -0.61 10.98
C TYR A 176 -5.76 0.39 11.92
N VAL A 177 -6.97 0.86 11.56
CA VAL A 177 -7.75 1.79 12.38
C VAL A 177 -9.16 1.22 12.55
N GLN A 178 -9.55 1.05 13.82
CA GLN A 178 -10.84 0.45 14.20
C GLN A 178 -11.95 1.51 14.22
N GLU A 179 -12.30 2.05 13.06
CA GLU A 179 -13.34 3.10 12.93
C GLU A 179 -14.73 2.64 13.40
N SER A 180 -14.97 1.31 13.38
CA SER A 180 -16.24 0.72 13.85
C SER A 180 -16.51 0.97 15.33
N ALA A 181 -15.47 1.13 16.17
CA ALA A 181 -15.59 1.16 17.62
C ALA A 181 -16.45 2.32 18.17
N ALA A 182 -16.52 3.45 17.45
CA ALA A 182 -17.33 4.60 17.85
C ALA A 182 -18.52 4.88 16.90
N SER A 183 -18.78 3.99 15.95
CA SER A 183 -19.79 4.23 14.92
C SER A 183 -21.14 3.60 15.27
N SER A 184 -22.11 4.43 15.69
CA SER A 184 -23.52 4.02 15.81
C SER A 184 -24.17 3.66 14.46
N THR A 185 -23.54 4.03 13.34
CA THR A 185 -24.02 3.81 11.97
C THR A 185 -23.45 2.57 11.29
N GLY A 186 -22.64 1.75 11.99
CA GLY A 186 -22.03 0.54 11.43
C GLY A 186 -20.90 0.75 10.42
N ASP A 187 -20.09 1.81 10.55
CA ASP A 187 -18.87 2.01 9.78
C ASP A 187 -17.89 0.86 10.01
N ASP A 188 -17.18 0.44 8.97
CA ASP A 188 -16.26 -0.69 9.01
C ASP A 188 -14.84 -0.25 9.36
N ASP A 189 -14.06 -1.18 9.91
CA ASP A 189 -12.65 -0.94 10.17
C ASP A 189 -11.88 -0.74 8.86
N LYS A 190 -10.82 0.06 8.90
CA LYS A 190 -10.07 0.41 7.69
C LYS A 190 -8.60 0.10 7.82
N VAL A 191 -8.02 -0.31 6.71
CA VAL A 191 -6.58 -0.51 6.56
C VAL A 191 -6.03 0.56 5.64
N TYR A 192 -5.08 1.32 6.16
CA TYR A 192 -4.40 2.40 5.49
C TYR A 192 -3.05 1.94 4.95
N PHE A 193 -2.69 2.38 3.74
CA PHE A 193 -1.42 2.11 3.10
C PHE A 193 -0.75 3.42 2.69
N PHE A 194 0.52 3.54 3.00
CA PHE A 194 1.32 4.72 2.76
C PHE A 194 2.44 4.40 1.79
N PHE A 195 2.54 5.19 0.72
CA PHE A 195 3.52 4.96 -0.34
C PHE A 195 3.83 6.25 -1.08
N SER A 196 4.94 6.26 -1.81
CA SER A 196 5.25 7.30 -2.78
C SER A 196 5.08 6.73 -4.18
N GLU A 197 4.44 7.43 -5.10
CA GLU A 197 4.36 7.01 -6.49
C GLU A 197 4.53 8.19 -7.43
N ARG A 198 4.81 7.92 -8.71
CA ARG A 198 4.78 8.97 -9.73
C ARG A 198 3.35 9.43 -9.94
N ALA A 199 3.09 10.72 -9.80
CA ALA A 199 1.75 11.26 -9.97
C ALA A 199 1.33 11.23 -11.45
N VAL A 200 0.25 10.52 -11.74
CA VAL A 200 -0.35 10.43 -13.08
C VAL A 200 -1.10 11.73 -13.44
N GLU A 201 -1.41 12.56 -12.44
CA GLU A 201 -2.10 13.85 -12.63
C GLU A 201 -1.22 15.01 -13.13
N TYR A 202 0.09 14.81 -13.25
CA TYR A 202 1.02 15.82 -13.78
C TYR A 202 1.56 15.36 -15.14
N ASP A 203 1.80 16.31 -16.05
CA ASP A 203 2.35 16.03 -17.37
C ASP A 203 3.71 15.33 -17.27
N CYS A 204 4.03 14.44 -18.21
CA CYS A 204 5.26 13.63 -18.20
C CYS A 204 6.57 14.43 -18.08
N TYR A 205 6.56 15.72 -18.41
CA TYR A 205 7.71 16.63 -18.29
C TYR A 205 7.96 17.12 -16.84
N ALA A 206 6.94 17.03 -15.98
CA ALA A 206 7.05 17.25 -14.56
C ALA A 206 7.12 15.88 -13.87
N GLU A 207 8.31 15.32 -13.74
CA GLU A 207 8.55 14.07 -12.99
C GLU A 207 8.31 14.24 -11.48
N GLN A 208 7.08 14.48 -11.09
CA GLN A 208 6.74 14.70 -9.69
C GLN A 208 6.29 13.37 -9.06
N VAL A 209 7.19 12.73 -8.34
CA VAL A 209 6.83 11.76 -7.30
C VAL A 209 5.98 12.47 -6.27
N VAL A 210 4.96 11.80 -5.73
CA VAL A 210 4.13 12.31 -4.62
C VAL A 210 3.91 11.21 -3.60
N ALA A 211 3.77 11.61 -2.34
CA ALA A 211 3.33 10.72 -1.28
C ALA A 211 1.80 10.58 -1.29
N ARG A 212 1.32 9.37 -0.99
CA ARG A 212 -0.09 9.04 -0.92
C ARG A 212 -0.41 8.22 0.31
N VAL A 213 -1.66 8.38 0.73
CA VAL A 213 -2.36 7.48 1.64
C VAL A 213 -3.49 6.84 0.85
N ALA A 214 -3.58 5.52 0.89
CA ALA A 214 -4.72 4.77 0.40
C ALA A 214 -5.43 4.07 1.56
N ARG A 215 -6.70 3.74 1.38
CA ARG A 215 -7.48 2.96 2.35
C ARG A 215 -8.31 1.88 1.65
N VAL A 216 -8.63 0.83 2.40
CA VAL A 216 -9.63 -0.20 2.08
C VAL A 216 -10.43 -0.54 3.34
N CYS A 217 -11.68 -0.94 3.20
CA CYS A 217 -12.49 -1.45 4.30
C CYS A 217 -12.15 -2.94 4.56
N LYS A 218 -12.12 -3.32 5.83
CA LYS A 218 -11.75 -4.67 6.27
C LYS A 218 -12.75 -5.72 5.77
N GLY A 219 -14.04 -5.42 5.81
CA GLY A 219 -15.16 -6.23 5.36
C GLY A 219 -15.44 -6.17 3.86
N ASP A 220 -14.59 -5.49 3.06
CA ASP A 220 -14.72 -5.46 1.61
C ASP A 220 -14.54 -6.88 1.03
N VAL A 221 -15.55 -7.36 0.30
CA VAL A 221 -15.52 -8.64 -0.42
C VAL A 221 -15.47 -8.43 -1.93
N GLY A 222 -15.47 -7.20 -2.43
CA GLY A 222 -15.47 -6.90 -3.85
C GLY A 222 -16.86 -6.98 -4.47
N GLY A 223 -16.92 -6.77 -5.78
CA GLY A 223 -18.19 -6.69 -6.48
C GLY A 223 -18.71 -8.05 -6.95
N ALA A 224 -20.05 -8.16 -7.02
CA ALA A 224 -20.72 -9.39 -7.46
C ALA A 224 -20.55 -9.66 -8.97
N ARG A 225 -20.47 -8.60 -9.80
CA ARG A 225 -20.37 -8.70 -11.27
C ARG A 225 -19.12 -8.02 -11.81
N THR A 226 -18.97 -6.73 -11.54
CA THR A 226 -17.74 -5.96 -11.79
C THR A 226 -16.84 -6.06 -10.58
N LEU A 227 -15.52 -5.91 -10.76
CA LEU A 227 -14.53 -5.97 -9.65
C LEU A 227 -14.62 -7.24 -8.79
N GLN A 228 -14.90 -8.40 -9.41
CA GLN A 228 -14.86 -9.68 -8.70
C GLN A 228 -13.46 -9.93 -8.16
N LYS A 229 -13.36 -10.25 -6.86
CA LYS A 229 -12.09 -10.44 -6.14
C LYS A 229 -11.16 -9.22 -6.17
N LYS A 230 -11.73 -8.02 -6.38
CA LYS A 230 -11.03 -6.74 -6.37
C LYS A 230 -11.72 -5.76 -5.44
N TRP A 231 -10.94 -4.90 -4.79
CA TRP A 231 -11.46 -3.92 -3.83
C TRP A 231 -12.56 -3.04 -4.44
N THR A 232 -13.68 -2.88 -3.77
CA THR A 232 -14.68 -1.84 -4.14
C THR A 232 -14.51 -0.58 -3.29
N THR A 233 -13.77 -0.69 -2.19
CA THR A 233 -13.57 0.38 -1.20
C THR A 233 -12.22 1.08 -1.31
N PHE A 234 -11.40 0.72 -2.31
CA PHE A 234 -10.08 1.32 -2.51
C PHE A 234 -10.19 2.79 -2.90
N LEU A 235 -9.64 3.67 -2.06
CA LEU A 235 -9.46 5.09 -2.35
C LEU A 235 -8.03 5.50 -2.03
N LYS A 236 -7.50 6.50 -2.75
CA LYS A 236 -6.20 7.12 -2.46
C LYS A 236 -6.26 8.65 -2.52
N ALA A 237 -5.51 9.28 -1.64
CA ALA A 237 -5.38 10.74 -1.53
C ALA A 237 -3.89 11.13 -1.46
N ARG A 238 -3.58 12.38 -1.82
CA ARG A 238 -2.22 12.92 -1.74
C ARG A 238 -1.92 13.36 -0.31
N LEU A 239 -0.74 12.99 0.19
CA LEU A 239 -0.16 13.57 1.39
C LEU A 239 0.75 14.73 0.99
N VAL A 240 0.48 15.92 1.54
CA VAL A 240 1.29 17.12 1.29
C VAL A 240 2.13 17.40 2.52
N CYS A 241 3.44 17.45 2.35
CA CYS A 241 4.39 17.93 3.35
C CYS A 241 5.23 19.02 2.67
N SER A 242 5.13 20.25 3.15
CA SER A 242 5.77 21.40 2.51
C SER A 242 6.09 22.52 3.49
N ALA A 243 7.17 23.24 3.21
CA ALA A 243 7.54 24.48 3.89
C ALA A 243 7.37 25.63 2.88
N PRO A 244 6.20 26.28 2.81
CA PRO A 244 5.90 27.28 1.80
C PRO A 244 6.82 28.51 1.89
N GLU A 245 7.27 28.87 3.09
CA GLU A 245 8.20 29.98 3.31
C GLU A 245 9.55 29.75 2.59
N GLN A 246 9.91 28.49 2.40
CA GLN A 246 11.16 28.05 1.76
C GLN A 246 10.93 27.53 0.33
N GLN A 247 9.67 27.55 -0.15
CA GLN A 247 9.25 26.94 -1.42
C GLN A 247 9.65 25.45 -1.56
N LEU A 248 9.68 24.72 -0.44
CA LEU A 248 10.08 23.31 -0.41
C LEU A 248 8.87 22.38 -0.32
N HIS A 249 8.86 21.35 -1.17
CA HIS A 249 7.90 20.26 -1.14
C HIS A 249 8.61 18.93 -0.89
N PHE A 250 8.24 18.26 0.19
CA PHE A 250 8.79 16.96 0.59
C PHE A 250 7.90 15.85 0.04
N ASN A 251 8.28 15.37 -1.14
CA ASN A 251 7.43 14.51 -1.94
C ASN A 251 7.72 13.00 -1.78
N ARG A 252 8.88 12.62 -1.23
CA ARG A 252 9.26 11.22 -1.03
C ARG A 252 9.03 10.83 0.42
N LEU A 253 8.07 9.96 0.66
CA LEU A 253 7.81 9.37 1.96
C LEU A 253 8.82 8.24 2.24
N GLN A 254 9.44 8.26 3.41
CA GLN A 254 10.46 7.31 3.84
C GLN A 254 10.00 6.40 4.98
N ALA A 255 9.22 6.93 5.92
CA ALA A 255 8.66 6.17 7.03
C ALA A 255 7.33 6.78 7.48
N VAL A 256 6.47 5.96 8.09
CA VAL A 256 5.27 6.43 8.79
C VAL A 256 5.17 5.74 10.14
N PHE A 257 4.84 6.52 11.15
CA PHE A 257 4.49 6.03 12.47
C PHE A 257 3.03 6.40 12.78
N THR A 258 2.25 5.42 13.22
CA THR A 258 0.87 5.64 13.63
C THR A 258 0.82 5.77 15.14
N LEU A 259 0.37 6.92 15.63
CA LEU A 259 0.12 7.17 17.04
C LEU A 259 -1.39 6.98 17.30
N PRO A 260 -1.81 5.89 17.95
CA PRO A 260 -3.20 5.71 18.35
C PRO A 260 -3.55 6.71 19.47
N GLY A 261 -4.77 7.26 19.42
CA GLY A 261 -5.32 8.08 20.49
C GLY A 261 -6.20 7.25 21.45
N THR A 262 -6.91 7.94 22.34
CA THR A 262 -7.93 7.33 23.22
C THR A 262 -9.07 6.74 22.42
N ASP A 263 -9.55 7.52 21.44
CA ASP A 263 -10.49 7.09 20.42
C ASP A 263 -9.78 6.98 19.08
N TRP A 264 -10.37 6.22 18.15
CA TRP A 264 -9.81 6.13 16.80
C TRP A 264 -9.74 7.51 16.12
N GLN A 265 -10.65 8.43 16.47
CA GLN A 265 -10.73 9.80 15.93
C GLN A 265 -9.51 10.65 16.28
N ASP A 266 -8.81 10.32 17.36
CA ASP A 266 -7.60 11.02 17.81
C ASP A 266 -6.32 10.44 17.19
N THR A 267 -6.45 9.43 16.32
CA THR A 267 -5.30 8.78 15.66
C THR A 267 -4.57 9.79 14.78
N ALA A 268 -3.25 9.84 14.93
CA ALA A 268 -2.37 10.69 14.13
C ALA A 268 -1.31 9.87 13.40
N PHE A 269 -1.06 10.22 12.15
CA PHE A 269 0.02 9.66 11.34
C PHE A 269 1.18 10.64 11.26
N PHE A 270 2.38 10.20 11.63
CA PHE A 270 3.61 10.96 11.48
C PHE A 270 4.39 10.40 10.29
N GLY A 271 4.52 11.19 9.23
CA GLY A 271 5.31 10.82 8.05
C GLY A 271 6.68 11.49 8.08
N VAL A 272 7.73 10.72 7.80
CA VAL A 272 9.08 11.23 7.53
C VAL A 272 9.24 11.34 6.02
N PHE A 273 9.53 12.55 5.55
CA PHE A 273 9.65 12.85 4.13
C PHE A 273 11.05 13.37 3.80
N GLN A 274 11.45 13.14 2.55
CA GLN A 274 12.72 13.61 2.00
C GLN A 274 12.44 14.46 0.74
N ALA A 275 13.25 15.50 0.57
CA ALA A 275 13.35 16.29 -0.65
C ALA A 275 14.82 16.52 -1.01
N ARG A 276 15.08 16.96 -2.24
CA ARG A 276 16.39 17.47 -2.65
C ARG A 276 16.28 18.96 -2.85
N TRP A 277 17.14 19.73 -2.20
CA TRP A 277 17.24 21.17 -2.35
C TRP A 277 18.62 21.53 -2.89
N GLY A 278 18.70 21.84 -4.18
CA GLY A 278 19.98 21.90 -4.88
C GLY A 278 20.66 20.53 -4.88
N ASP A 279 21.82 20.43 -4.25
CA ASP A 279 22.58 19.18 -4.08
C ASP A 279 22.52 18.63 -2.64
N VAL A 280 21.67 19.22 -1.79
CA VAL A 280 21.52 18.80 -0.39
C VAL A 280 20.22 18.03 -0.24
N ASP A 281 20.31 16.85 0.38
CA ASP A 281 19.14 16.10 0.80
C ASP A 281 18.62 16.67 2.13
N VAL A 282 17.35 17.06 2.13
CA VAL A 282 16.65 17.62 3.29
C VAL A 282 15.49 16.72 3.70
N SER A 283 15.20 16.67 4.99
CA SER A 283 14.13 15.84 5.55
C SER A 283 13.16 16.69 6.37
N ALA A 284 11.90 16.28 6.40
CA ALA A 284 10.86 16.90 7.21
C ALA A 284 9.96 15.84 7.85
N ILE A 285 9.34 16.18 8.99
CA ILE A 285 8.35 15.35 9.65
C ILE A 285 7.02 16.11 9.60
N CYS A 286 6.00 15.49 9.03
CA CYS A 286 4.64 16.04 8.97
C CYS A 286 3.68 15.14 9.76
N ARG A 287 2.76 15.77 10.50
CA ARG A 287 1.68 15.10 11.24
C ARG A 287 0.37 15.26 10.46
N TYR A 288 -0.39 14.18 10.35
CA TYR A 288 -1.71 14.15 9.72
C TYR A 288 -2.74 13.59 10.69
N HIS A 289 -3.84 14.31 10.91
CA HIS A 289 -4.92 13.81 11.74
C HIS A 289 -5.84 12.90 10.94
N ILE A 290 -6.33 11.79 11.52
CA ILE A 290 -7.20 10.84 10.81
C ILE A 290 -8.47 11.51 10.25
N LEU A 291 -9.03 12.48 10.98
CA LEU A 291 -10.23 13.21 10.52
C LEU A 291 -9.97 14.04 9.26
N GLU A 292 -8.77 14.60 9.10
CA GLU A 292 -8.39 15.32 7.87
C GLU A 292 -8.23 14.36 6.69
N VAL A 293 -7.65 13.19 6.95
CA VAL A 293 -7.54 12.11 5.95
C VAL A 293 -8.93 11.62 5.53
N LYS A 294 -9.84 11.45 6.49
CA LYS A 294 -11.24 11.07 6.23
C LYS A 294 -11.96 12.14 5.41
N ALA A 295 -11.81 13.42 5.77
CA ALA A 295 -12.37 14.53 5.01
C ALA A 295 -11.87 14.57 3.56
N ALA A 296 -10.61 14.18 3.29
CA ALA A 296 -10.10 14.06 1.93
C ALA A 296 -10.78 12.94 1.13
N PHE A 297 -11.07 11.79 1.75
CA PHE A 297 -11.81 10.70 1.12
C PHE A 297 -13.31 10.99 0.94
N GLU A 298 -13.89 11.81 1.81
CA GLU A 298 -15.24 12.34 1.69
C GLU A 298 -15.33 13.57 0.76
N GLY A 299 -14.18 14.04 0.27
CA GLY A 299 -14.07 15.11 -0.71
C GLY A 299 -14.40 14.68 -2.14
N PRO A 300 -14.23 15.58 -3.13
CA PRO A 300 -14.51 15.27 -4.52
C PRO A 300 -13.50 14.28 -5.13
N TYR A 301 -13.96 13.40 -6.01
CA TYR A 301 -13.10 12.52 -6.78
C TYR A 301 -12.35 13.26 -7.89
N LYS A 302 -11.25 12.68 -8.37
CA LYS A 302 -10.58 13.10 -9.59
C LYS A 302 -11.04 12.25 -10.77
N GLU A 303 -11.18 12.87 -11.93
CA GLU A 303 -11.53 12.22 -13.19
C GLU A 303 -10.57 12.66 -14.30
N TYR A 304 -10.20 11.73 -15.18
CA TYR A 304 -9.44 12.05 -16.36
C TYR A 304 -10.35 12.61 -17.46
N ARG A 305 -10.13 13.87 -17.85
CA ARG A 305 -10.91 14.52 -18.90
C ARG A 305 -10.18 14.38 -20.22
N GLU A 306 -10.64 13.47 -21.09
CA GLU A 306 -9.99 13.20 -22.38
C GLU A 306 -9.85 14.44 -23.25
N GLN A 307 -10.86 15.33 -23.26
CA GLN A 307 -10.85 16.57 -24.05
C GLN A 307 -9.71 17.51 -23.66
N ALA A 308 -9.36 17.55 -22.38
CA ALA A 308 -8.30 18.41 -21.83
C ALA A 308 -6.97 17.66 -21.65
N GLN A 309 -6.94 16.35 -21.92
CA GLN A 309 -5.84 15.45 -21.59
C GLN A 309 -5.29 15.65 -20.18
N LYS A 310 -6.18 15.96 -19.22
CA LYS A 310 -5.79 16.37 -17.87
C LYS A 310 -6.77 15.84 -16.83
N TRP A 311 -6.22 15.54 -15.66
CA TRP A 311 -7.02 15.20 -14.49
C TRP A 311 -7.71 16.44 -13.93
N GLY A 312 -9.03 16.36 -13.80
CA GLY A 312 -9.88 17.40 -13.23
C GLY A 312 -10.64 16.89 -12.01
N ARG A 313 -11.36 17.82 -11.36
CA ARG A 313 -12.34 17.50 -10.33
C ARG A 313 -13.56 16.84 -11.00
N TYR A 314 -14.02 15.72 -10.46
CA TYR A 314 -15.31 15.15 -10.82
C TYR A 314 -16.43 16.09 -10.36
N SER A 315 -17.31 16.47 -11.29
CA SER A 315 -18.35 17.47 -11.07
C SER A 315 -19.77 16.92 -11.08
N ASP A 316 -19.95 15.68 -11.52
CA ASP A 316 -21.27 15.07 -11.65
C ASP A 316 -21.74 14.47 -10.32
N GLU A 317 -22.97 13.97 -10.30
CA GLU A 317 -23.59 13.40 -9.10
C GLU A 317 -22.87 12.11 -8.67
N VAL A 318 -22.44 12.07 -7.40
CA VAL A 318 -21.76 10.91 -6.83
C VAL A 318 -22.80 9.78 -6.60
N PRO A 319 -22.55 8.56 -7.11
CA PRO A 319 -23.48 7.44 -6.92
C PRO A 319 -23.75 7.12 -5.45
N SER A 320 -24.93 6.56 -5.17
CA SER A 320 -25.31 6.04 -3.86
C SER A 320 -25.48 4.51 -3.91
N PRO A 321 -24.87 3.73 -2.99
CA PRO A 321 -23.99 4.16 -1.91
C PRO A 321 -22.68 4.75 -2.43
N ARG A 322 -22.07 5.64 -1.63
CA ARG A 322 -20.88 6.38 -2.03
C ARG A 322 -19.71 5.41 -2.32
N PRO A 323 -19.06 5.49 -3.50
CA PRO A 323 -17.90 4.65 -3.79
C PRO A 323 -16.78 4.82 -2.77
N GLY A 324 -16.31 3.73 -2.16
CA GLY A 324 -15.31 3.80 -1.09
C GLY A 324 -15.86 3.85 0.33
N ALA A 325 -17.18 3.82 0.50
CA ALA A 325 -17.86 3.65 1.79
C ALA A 325 -18.12 2.18 2.11
#